data_AF-A0A5P8M0I9-F1
#
_entry.id   AF-A0A5P8M0I9-F1
#
_cell.length_a   1.000
_cell.length_b   1.000
_cell.length_c   1.000
_cell.angle_alpha   90.00
_cell.angle_beta   90.00
_cell.angle_gamma   90.00
#
_symmetry.space_group_name_H-M   'P 1'
#
loop_
_entity.id
_entity.type
_entity.pdbx_description
1 polymer ?
#
loop_
_entity_poly.entity_id
_entity_poly.type
_entity_poly.pdbx_seq_one_letter_code
_entity_poly.pdbx_strand_id
1 'polypeptide(L)'
;MKAAGTVVYHFANGDVPYGSRALYRHASAVLESVDNLYDYLTGWQNIQYFTELNGQNFKAVAPTATNLLTRFDLLADANKRVGQYSRGMKQKLAIVCCLLADTELIFLDEPTLGLDFMASHTLITQIKAINQELGKTIVLTSHQADVLAQLVDRILLIDQHQIRYLGTYTDFRRGYVAFPFYIEFALTAPPTPPANGRVAAADPASWRAEFTDSASQIAYLKLLIQADAQITQVGQTETSLDDILQSIFAESEGKS
;
A
#
# COMPACT_ATOMS: atom_id res chain seq x y z
N MET A 1 6.82 6.38 28.36
CA MET A 1 7.53 7.68 28.45
C MET A 1 6.64 8.72 27.77
N LYS A 2 5.98 9.63 28.51
CA LYS A 2 5.15 10.69 27.91
C LYS A 2 6.09 11.70 27.26
N ALA A 3 6.06 11.84 25.93
CA ALA A 3 6.78 12.93 25.28
C ALA A 3 6.19 14.26 25.78
N ALA A 4 6.99 15.04 26.51
CA ALA A 4 6.66 16.41 26.86
C ALA A 4 6.87 17.27 25.61
N GLY A 5 5.80 17.45 24.84
CA GLY A 5 5.80 18.26 23.62
C GLY A 5 4.36 18.58 23.20
N THR A 6 4.14 19.77 22.68
CA THR A 6 2.87 20.14 22.05
C THR A 6 2.87 19.53 20.65
N VAL A 7 1.98 18.57 20.41
CA VAL A 7 1.77 18.01 19.06
C VAL A 7 0.78 18.92 18.33
N VAL A 8 1.15 19.37 17.13
CA VAL A 8 0.31 20.17 16.25
C VAL A 8 0.27 19.48 14.89
N TYR A 9 -0.93 19.32 14.34
CA TYR A 9 -1.15 18.79 13.00
C TYR A 9 -1.18 19.97 12.01
N HIS A 10 -0.32 19.93 11.00
CA HIS A 10 -0.25 20.95 9.97
C HIS A 10 -1.07 20.50 8.75
N PHE A 11 -2.18 21.18 8.48
CA PHE A 11 -2.98 21.01 7.26
C PHE A 11 -2.79 22.20 6.34
N ALA A 12 -3.13 22.06 5.05
CA ALA A 12 -3.02 23.17 4.09
C ALA A 12 -3.86 24.38 4.51
N ASN A 13 -4.97 24.13 5.22
CA ASN A 13 -5.93 25.13 5.67
C ASN A 13 -5.69 25.61 7.12
N GLY A 14 -4.58 25.23 7.74
CA GLY A 14 -4.17 25.70 9.05
C GLY A 14 -3.75 24.60 10.04
N ASP A 15 -3.32 25.05 11.20
CA ASP A 15 -2.78 24.17 12.24
C ASP A 15 -3.88 23.73 13.23
N VAL A 16 -3.90 22.44 13.52
CA VAL A 16 -4.84 21.84 14.47
C VAL A 16 -4.06 21.30 15.66
N PRO A 17 -4.25 21.82 16.89
CA PRO A 17 -3.56 21.30 18.05
C PRO A 17 -4.06 19.91 18.43
N TYR A 18 -3.17 19.08 18.99
CA TYR A 18 -3.52 17.77 19.51
C TYR A 18 -4.66 17.83 20.53
N GLY A 19 -5.60 16.88 20.41
CA GLY A 19 -6.81 16.84 21.25
C GLY A 19 -7.93 17.78 20.81
N SER A 20 -7.73 18.60 19.78
CA SER A 20 -8.79 19.44 19.23
C SER A 20 -9.80 18.61 18.43
N ARG A 21 -11.09 18.85 18.69
CA ARG A 21 -12.19 18.29 17.87
C ARG A 21 -12.20 18.80 16.43
N ALA A 22 -11.47 19.89 16.15
CA ALA A 22 -11.33 20.38 14.78
C ALA A 22 -10.66 19.34 13.86
N LEU A 23 -9.85 18.43 14.42
CA LEU A 23 -9.22 17.34 13.65
C LEU A 23 -10.24 16.48 12.89
N TYR A 24 -11.42 16.24 13.48
CA TYR A 24 -12.48 15.44 12.87
C TYR A 24 -13.10 16.08 11.63
N ARG A 25 -12.82 17.36 11.35
CA ARG A 25 -13.20 18.02 10.08
C ARG A 25 -12.18 17.79 8.96
N HIS A 26 -10.95 17.43 9.32
CA HIS A 26 -9.85 17.23 8.37
C HIS A 26 -9.54 15.76 8.13
N ALA A 27 -10.02 14.86 9.01
CA ALA A 27 -9.75 13.44 8.95
C ALA A 27 -11.03 12.58 9.06
N SER A 28 -11.15 11.58 8.20
CA SER A 28 -12.15 10.52 8.29
C SER A 28 -11.47 9.15 8.37
N ALA A 29 -12.15 8.16 8.94
CA ALA A 29 -11.57 6.85 9.14
C ALA A 29 -12.59 5.71 8.93
N VAL A 30 -12.13 4.62 8.33
CA VAL A 30 -12.73 3.29 8.43
C VAL A 30 -11.81 2.47 9.33
N LEU A 31 -12.37 1.90 10.39
CA LEU A 31 -11.64 1.05 11.33
C LEU A 31 -11.75 -0.42 10.90
N GLU A 32 -10.90 -1.29 11.48
CA GLU A 32 -10.86 -2.72 11.17
C GLU A 32 -12.24 -3.40 11.30
N SER A 33 -13.03 -3.00 12.30
CA SER A 33 -14.42 -3.42 12.41
C SER A 33 -15.37 -2.40 11.75
N VAL A 34 -16.27 -2.91 10.91
CA VAL A 34 -17.26 -2.09 10.19
C VAL A 34 -18.48 -1.77 11.07
N ASP A 35 -18.25 -1.58 12.37
CA ASP A 35 -19.31 -1.35 13.36
C ASP A 35 -19.89 0.07 13.28
N ASN A 36 -19.30 0.91 12.43
CA ASN A 36 -19.69 2.30 12.28
C ASN A 36 -20.99 2.47 11.50
N LEU A 37 -21.49 1.45 10.80
CA LEU A 37 -22.71 1.55 10.00
C LEU A 37 -23.96 1.17 10.80
N TYR A 38 -25.09 1.80 10.48
CA TYR A 38 -26.37 1.49 11.08
C TYR A 38 -27.10 0.40 10.30
N ASP A 39 -27.14 -0.79 10.89
CA ASP A 39 -27.73 -1.99 10.27
C ASP A 39 -29.23 -1.87 9.96
N TYR A 40 -29.98 -1.09 10.73
CA TYR A 40 -31.41 -0.89 10.53
C TYR A 40 -31.73 0.11 9.41
N LEU A 41 -30.75 0.91 8.99
CA LEU A 41 -30.84 1.88 7.89
C LEU A 41 -30.44 1.24 6.57
N THR A 42 -30.95 1.77 5.45
CA THR A 42 -30.48 1.40 4.11
C THR A 42 -29.10 1.96 3.80
N GLY A 43 -28.47 1.48 2.73
CA GLY A 43 -27.22 2.08 2.24
C GLY A 43 -27.34 3.58 1.98
N TRP A 44 -28.42 4.00 1.31
CA TRP A 44 -28.72 5.41 1.09
C TRP A 44 -28.91 6.21 2.38
N GLN A 45 -29.63 5.64 3.35
CA GLN A 45 -29.86 6.30 4.64
C GLN A 45 -28.58 6.42 5.47
N ASN A 46 -27.68 5.44 5.41
CA ASN A 46 -26.35 5.56 6.03
C ASN A 46 -25.55 6.69 5.38
N ILE A 47 -25.52 6.76 4.05
CA ILE A 47 -24.82 7.84 3.33
C ILE A 47 -25.40 9.21 3.71
N GLN A 48 -26.72 9.34 3.70
CA GLN A 48 -27.38 10.58 4.10
C GLN A 48 -27.01 10.96 5.54
N TYR A 49 -27.06 10.01 6.46
CA TYR A 49 -26.71 10.24 7.86
C TYR A 49 -25.27 10.75 8.02
N PHE A 50 -24.28 10.07 7.42
CA PHE A 50 -22.87 10.44 7.58
C PHE A 50 -22.51 11.73 6.84
N THR A 51 -23.12 12.01 5.70
CA THR A 51 -22.90 13.27 4.97
C THR A 51 -23.47 14.46 5.74
N GLU A 52 -24.69 14.35 6.25
CA GLU A 52 -25.32 15.40 7.06
C GLU A 52 -24.61 15.61 8.40
N LEU A 53 -24.11 14.54 9.03
CA LEU A 53 -23.31 14.62 10.26
C LEU A 53 -22.02 15.44 10.06
N ASN A 54 -21.43 15.37 8.86
CA ASN A 54 -20.27 16.18 8.46
C ASN A 54 -20.65 17.59 7.98
N GLY A 55 -21.92 18.00 8.12
CA GLY A 55 -22.40 19.32 7.74
C GLY A 55 -22.62 19.50 6.24
N GLN A 56 -22.63 18.41 5.46
CA GLN A 56 -22.84 18.45 4.02
C GLN A 56 -24.32 18.26 3.66
N ASN A 57 -24.74 18.85 2.55
CA ASN A 57 -26.09 18.65 2.03
C ASN A 57 -26.16 17.38 1.18
N PHE A 58 -26.90 16.36 1.62
CA PHE A 58 -27.04 15.11 0.89
C PHE A 58 -27.45 15.27 -0.57
N LYS A 59 -28.32 16.24 -0.91
CA LYS A 59 -28.74 16.47 -2.31
C LYS A 59 -27.58 16.92 -3.20
N ALA A 60 -26.65 17.70 -2.65
CA ALA A 60 -25.45 18.13 -3.37
C ALA A 60 -24.46 16.97 -3.57
N VAL A 61 -24.40 16.04 -2.60
CA VAL A 61 -23.48 14.91 -2.61
C VAL A 61 -24.03 13.69 -3.34
N ALA A 62 -25.36 13.58 -3.51
CA ALA A 62 -26.03 12.44 -4.12
C ALA A 62 -25.48 12.01 -5.50
N PRO A 63 -25.10 12.91 -6.42
CA PRO A 63 -24.47 12.51 -7.68
C PRO A 63 -23.12 11.80 -7.46
N THR A 64 -22.26 12.34 -6.60
CA THR A 64 -20.97 11.73 -6.22
C THR A 64 -21.18 10.41 -5.50
N ALA A 65 -22.15 10.35 -4.57
CA ALA A 65 -22.51 9.12 -3.88
C ALA A 65 -23.00 8.02 -4.84
N THR A 66 -23.80 8.40 -5.84
CA THR A 66 -24.25 7.47 -6.89
C THR A 66 -23.07 6.93 -7.69
N ASN A 67 -22.13 7.79 -8.08
CA ASN A 67 -20.92 7.36 -8.80
C ASN A 67 -20.08 6.38 -7.97
N LEU A 68 -19.82 6.70 -6.70
CA LEU A 68 -19.05 5.84 -5.80
C LEU A 68 -19.77 4.49 -5.57
N LEU A 69 -21.07 4.50 -5.30
CA LEU A 69 -21.85 3.27 -5.15
C LEU A 69 -21.78 2.39 -6.41
N THR A 70 -21.77 2.96 -7.61
CA THR A 70 -21.58 2.21 -8.85
C THR A 70 -20.19 1.59 -8.92
N ARG A 71 -19.12 2.35 -8.62
CA ARG A 71 -17.73 1.85 -8.66
C ARG A 71 -17.45 0.72 -7.69
N PHE A 72 -18.17 0.69 -6.56
CA PHE A 72 -18.05 -0.36 -5.56
C PHE A 72 -19.07 -1.50 -5.73
N ASP A 73 -19.86 -1.51 -6.82
CA ASP A 73 -20.92 -2.51 -7.07
C ASP A 73 -21.97 -2.58 -5.95
N LEU A 74 -22.36 -1.43 -5.40
CA LEU A 74 -23.34 -1.32 -4.30
C LEU A 74 -24.63 -0.60 -4.70
N LEU A 75 -24.69 0.02 -5.88
CA LEU A 75 -25.84 0.86 -6.25
C LEU A 75 -27.16 0.08 -6.29
N ALA A 76 -27.15 -1.16 -6.78
CA ALA A 76 -28.34 -2.02 -6.85
C ALA A 76 -28.87 -2.39 -5.45
N ASP A 77 -27.98 -2.47 -4.46
CA ASP A 77 -28.30 -2.86 -3.09
C ASP A 77 -28.54 -1.66 -2.16
N ALA A 78 -28.30 -0.43 -2.62
CA ALA A 78 -28.33 0.78 -1.79
C ALA A 78 -29.68 1.04 -1.07
N ASN A 79 -30.78 0.46 -1.54
CA ASN A 79 -32.10 0.52 -0.90
C ASN A 79 -32.36 -0.62 0.11
N LYS A 80 -31.49 -1.63 0.20
CA LYS A 80 -31.58 -2.70 1.20
C LYS A 80 -31.00 -2.22 2.52
N ARG A 81 -31.49 -2.78 3.63
CA ARG A 81 -30.96 -2.51 4.97
C ARG A 81 -29.53 -3.04 5.07
N VAL A 82 -28.65 -2.26 5.70
CA VAL A 82 -27.23 -2.64 5.85
C VAL A 82 -27.07 -3.90 6.69
N GLY A 83 -27.99 -4.22 7.59
CA GLY A 83 -28.00 -5.50 8.30
C GLY A 83 -28.13 -6.73 7.39
N GLN A 84 -28.54 -6.56 6.13
CA GLN A 84 -28.59 -7.61 5.12
C GLN A 84 -27.34 -7.68 4.23
N TYR A 85 -26.42 -6.72 4.38
CA TYR A 85 -25.18 -6.68 3.60
C TYR A 85 -24.21 -7.75 4.07
N SER A 86 -23.47 -8.34 3.13
CA SER A 86 -22.29 -9.13 3.49
C SER A 86 -21.25 -8.23 4.16
N ARG A 87 -20.29 -8.81 4.89
CA ARG A 87 -19.19 -8.05 5.51
C ARG A 87 -18.44 -7.19 4.48
N GLY A 88 -18.15 -7.73 3.29
CA GLY A 88 -17.51 -6.98 2.20
C GLY A 88 -18.37 -5.82 1.68
N MET A 89 -19.70 -6.00 1.58
CA MET A 89 -20.60 -4.90 1.21
C MET A 89 -20.64 -3.80 2.28
N LYS A 90 -20.65 -4.17 3.57
CA LYS A 90 -20.53 -3.21 4.68
C LYS A 90 -19.21 -2.44 4.57
N GLN A 91 -18.08 -3.13 4.38
CA GLN A 91 -16.76 -2.52 4.22
C GLN A 91 -16.75 -1.48 3.09
N LYS A 92 -17.23 -1.87 1.91
CA LYS A 92 -17.34 -0.99 0.74
C LYS A 92 -18.21 0.23 1.04
N LEU A 93 -19.36 0.05 1.72
CA LEU A 93 -20.24 1.16 2.08
C LEU A 93 -19.57 2.11 3.10
N ALA A 94 -18.82 1.58 4.07
CA ALA A 94 -18.07 2.40 5.02
C ALA A 94 -16.99 3.23 4.31
N ILE A 95 -16.27 2.64 3.35
CA ILE A 95 -15.31 3.35 2.50
C ILE A 95 -16.04 4.46 1.70
N VAL A 96 -17.19 4.18 1.10
CA VAL A 96 -18.01 5.20 0.41
C VAL A 96 -18.38 6.35 1.35
N CYS A 97 -18.89 6.07 2.55
CA CYS A 97 -19.23 7.11 3.53
C CYS A 97 -18.00 7.94 3.93
N CYS A 98 -16.84 7.29 4.08
CA CYS A 98 -15.58 7.93 4.43
C CYS A 98 -15.05 8.86 3.32
N LEU A 99 -15.16 8.43 2.06
CA LEU A 99 -14.82 9.23 0.88
C LEU A 99 -15.73 10.45 0.70
N LEU A 100 -17.01 10.29 1.06
CA LEU A 100 -18.01 11.35 1.00
C LEU A 100 -17.90 12.36 2.16
N ALA A 101 -17.13 12.07 3.20
CA ALA A 101 -16.92 12.99 4.33
C ALA A 101 -16.17 14.29 3.94
N ASP A 102 -15.64 14.34 2.72
CA ASP A 102 -14.91 15.47 2.12
C ASP A 102 -13.74 15.99 2.98
N THR A 103 -13.03 15.06 3.60
CA THR A 103 -11.84 15.34 4.42
C THR A 103 -10.57 15.38 3.56
N GLU A 104 -9.51 16.00 4.07
CA GLU A 104 -8.19 16.05 3.43
C GLU A 104 -7.41 14.75 3.63
N LEU A 105 -7.65 14.08 4.77
CA LEU A 105 -6.98 12.86 5.20
C LEU A 105 -7.99 11.75 5.48
N ILE A 106 -7.76 10.58 4.89
CA ILE A 106 -8.60 9.39 5.06
C ILE A 106 -7.74 8.25 5.60
N PHE A 107 -8.16 7.66 6.70
CA PHE A 107 -7.57 6.45 7.26
C PHE A 107 -8.41 5.22 6.89
N LEU A 108 -7.78 4.20 6.34
CA LEU A 108 -8.41 2.92 6.04
C LEU A 108 -7.66 1.83 6.78
N ASP A 109 -8.21 1.39 7.91
CA ASP A 109 -7.60 0.35 8.72
C ASP A 109 -8.02 -1.03 8.21
N GLU A 110 -7.06 -1.81 7.72
CA GLU A 110 -7.25 -3.17 7.17
C GLU A 110 -8.45 -3.29 6.20
N PRO A 111 -8.54 -2.43 5.14
CA PRO A 111 -9.74 -2.35 4.31
C PRO A 111 -10.01 -3.61 3.48
N THR A 112 -9.01 -4.49 3.37
CA THR A 112 -9.06 -5.75 2.64
C THR A 112 -9.28 -6.97 3.54
N LEU A 113 -9.44 -6.77 4.85
CA LEU A 113 -9.56 -7.88 5.80
C LEU A 113 -10.71 -8.81 5.42
N GLY A 114 -10.43 -10.11 5.30
CA GLY A 114 -11.40 -11.14 4.94
C GLY A 114 -11.94 -11.08 3.50
N LEU A 115 -11.27 -10.32 2.62
CA LEU A 115 -11.44 -10.43 1.18
C LEU A 115 -10.40 -11.40 0.59
N ASP A 116 -10.75 -12.07 -0.52
CA ASP A 116 -9.77 -12.81 -1.30
C ASP A 116 -8.85 -11.87 -2.08
N PHE A 117 -7.76 -12.42 -2.66
CA PHE A 117 -6.75 -11.65 -3.37
C PHE A 117 -7.32 -10.80 -4.52
N MET A 118 -8.26 -11.33 -5.31
CA MET A 118 -8.86 -10.62 -6.44
C MET A 118 -9.76 -9.47 -5.98
N ALA A 119 -10.56 -9.69 -4.94
CA ALA A 119 -11.39 -8.67 -4.32
C ALA A 119 -10.55 -7.57 -3.64
N SER A 120 -9.48 -7.93 -2.93
CA SER A 120 -8.52 -6.98 -2.34
C SER A 120 -7.85 -6.12 -3.39
N HIS A 121 -7.34 -6.74 -4.46
CA HIS A 121 -6.70 -6.02 -5.57
C HIS A 121 -7.69 -5.05 -6.24
N THR A 122 -8.91 -5.50 -6.51
CA THR A 122 -9.96 -4.66 -7.11
C THR A 122 -10.30 -3.48 -6.21
N LEU A 123 -10.48 -3.71 -4.91
CA LEU A 123 -10.80 -2.67 -3.95
C LEU A 123 -9.70 -1.59 -3.91
N ILE A 124 -8.44 -1.99 -3.75
CA ILE A 124 -7.34 -1.03 -3.63
C ILE A 124 -7.07 -0.32 -4.97
N THR A 125 -7.24 -1.00 -6.10
CA THR A 125 -7.16 -0.35 -7.43
C THR A 125 -8.21 0.75 -7.56
N GLN A 126 -9.45 0.50 -7.12
CA GLN A 126 -10.49 1.53 -7.11
C GLN A 126 -10.16 2.67 -6.17
N ILE A 127 -9.68 2.39 -4.96
CA ILE A 127 -9.23 3.42 -4.00
C ILE A 127 -8.12 4.28 -4.61
N LYS A 128 -7.15 3.69 -5.31
CA LYS A 128 -6.07 4.41 -5.99
C LYS A 128 -6.58 5.32 -7.10
N ALA A 129 -7.51 4.83 -7.93
CA ALA A 129 -8.12 5.66 -8.97
C ALA A 129 -8.90 6.85 -8.36
N ILE A 130 -9.69 6.61 -7.31
CA ILE A 130 -10.41 7.67 -6.58
C ILE A 130 -9.43 8.67 -5.96
N ASN A 131 -8.31 8.18 -5.40
CA ASN A 131 -7.26 9.03 -4.85
C ASN A 131 -6.70 9.99 -5.91
N GLN A 132 -6.39 9.48 -7.10
CA GLN A 132 -5.86 10.28 -8.21
C GLN A 132 -6.86 11.30 -8.74
N GLU A 133 -8.16 10.98 -8.73
CA GLU A 133 -9.23 11.87 -9.16
C GLU A 133 -9.53 12.98 -8.14
N LEU A 134 -9.56 12.63 -6.84
CA LEU A 134 -9.95 13.56 -5.77
C LEU A 134 -8.78 14.32 -5.15
N GLY A 135 -7.54 13.86 -5.35
CA GLY A 135 -6.33 14.47 -4.79
C GLY A 135 -6.25 14.42 -3.25
N LYS A 136 -6.99 13.51 -2.61
CA LYS A 136 -7.02 13.36 -1.15
C LYS A 136 -5.80 12.59 -0.65
N THR A 137 -5.43 12.72 0.63
CA THR A 137 -4.41 11.85 1.24
C THR A 137 -5.10 10.63 1.84
N ILE A 138 -4.71 9.42 1.40
CA ILE A 138 -5.23 8.16 1.95
C ILE A 138 -4.07 7.43 2.63
N VAL A 139 -4.24 7.12 3.91
CA VAL A 139 -3.35 6.25 4.69
C VAL A 139 -4.08 4.96 4.93
N LEU A 140 -3.49 3.85 4.50
CA LEU A 140 -4.08 2.53 4.71
C LEU A 140 -3.09 1.60 5.40
N THR A 141 -3.61 0.71 6.24
CA THR A 141 -2.87 -0.39 6.87
C THR A 141 -3.28 -1.69 6.18
N SER A 142 -2.34 -2.60 5.99
CA SER A 142 -2.66 -3.96 5.57
C SER A 142 -1.58 -4.93 5.99
N HIS A 143 -1.99 -6.12 6.40
CA HIS A 143 -1.11 -7.28 6.55
C HIS A 143 -0.81 -7.98 5.22
N GLN A 144 -1.46 -7.59 4.11
CA GLN A 144 -1.27 -8.19 2.78
C GLN A 144 -0.23 -7.38 1.98
N ALA A 145 1.05 -7.65 2.22
CA ALA A 145 2.16 -6.91 1.64
C ALA A 145 2.14 -6.92 0.10
N ASP A 146 1.75 -8.02 -0.53
CA ASP A 146 1.65 -8.15 -1.99
C ASP A 146 0.63 -7.19 -2.62
N VAL A 147 -0.47 -6.92 -1.90
CA VAL A 147 -1.50 -6.00 -2.39
C VAL A 147 -1.04 -4.56 -2.22
N LEU A 148 -0.31 -4.25 -1.14
CA LEU A 148 0.31 -2.94 -0.93
C LEU A 148 1.36 -2.64 -2.00
N ALA A 149 2.22 -3.63 -2.28
CA ALA A 149 3.35 -3.53 -3.21
C ALA A 149 2.97 -3.00 -4.60
N GLN A 150 1.76 -3.31 -5.05
CA GLN A 150 1.30 -2.96 -6.40
C GLN A 150 0.67 -1.57 -6.48
N LEU A 151 0.26 -1.00 -5.34
CA LEU A 151 -0.73 0.09 -5.34
C LEU A 151 -0.29 1.31 -4.54
N VAL A 152 0.65 1.19 -3.58
CA VAL A 152 1.09 2.34 -2.76
C VAL A 152 2.21 3.15 -3.40
N ASP A 153 2.13 4.48 -3.28
CA ASP A 153 3.20 5.38 -3.74
C ASP A 153 4.33 5.48 -2.69
N ARG A 154 3.98 5.37 -1.41
CA ARG A 154 4.87 5.53 -0.26
C ARG A 154 4.61 4.46 0.79
N ILE A 155 5.67 4.07 1.52
CA ILE A 155 5.58 3.22 2.71
C ILE A 155 5.95 4.05 3.95
N LEU A 156 5.17 3.87 5.01
CA LEU A 156 5.53 4.23 6.37
C LEU A 156 5.72 2.92 7.17
N LEU A 157 6.95 2.60 7.54
CA LEU A 157 7.28 1.44 8.36
C LEU A 157 7.41 1.88 9.82
N ILE A 158 6.59 1.30 10.68
CA ILE A 158 6.60 1.54 12.12
C ILE A 158 7.00 0.24 12.81
N ASP A 159 7.98 0.31 13.69
CA ASP A 159 8.42 -0.81 14.53
C ASP A 159 8.74 -0.31 15.93
N GLN A 160 8.34 -1.06 16.97
CA GLN A 160 8.56 -0.71 18.38
C GLN A 160 8.25 0.78 18.73
N HIS A 161 7.16 1.33 18.20
CA HIS A 161 6.73 2.73 18.37
C HIS A 161 7.64 3.79 17.69
N GLN A 162 8.52 3.38 16.78
CA GLN A 162 9.40 4.27 16.04
C GLN A 162 9.16 4.15 14.54
N ILE A 163 9.31 5.28 13.84
CA ILE A 163 9.31 5.28 12.36
C ILE A 163 10.68 4.76 11.92
N ARG A 164 10.69 3.56 11.33
CA ARG A 164 11.89 2.93 10.75
C ARG A 164 12.18 3.43 9.35
N TYR A 165 11.13 3.71 8.59
CA TYR A 165 11.23 4.20 7.23
C TYR A 165 10.01 5.03 6.85
N LEU A 166 10.23 6.11 6.11
CA LEU A 166 9.20 6.87 5.42
C LEU A 166 9.75 7.35 4.09
N GLY A 167 9.17 6.89 2.99
CA GLY A 167 9.66 7.22 1.64
C GLY A 167 8.82 6.59 0.55
N THR A 168 9.28 6.69 -0.70
CA THR A 168 8.58 6.05 -1.82
C THR A 168 8.73 4.53 -1.73
N TYR A 169 7.75 3.80 -2.27
CA TYR A 169 7.83 2.33 -2.37
C TYR A 169 9.05 1.89 -3.19
N THR A 170 9.34 2.62 -4.27
CA THR A 170 10.46 2.32 -5.16
C THR A 170 11.80 2.47 -4.45
N ASP A 171 12.01 3.56 -3.70
CA ASP A 171 13.26 3.76 -2.97
C ASP A 171 13.40 2.79 -1.80
N PHE A 172 12.28 2.41 -1.15
CA PHE A 172 12.27 1.37 -0.13
C PHE A 172 12.82 0.07 -0.68
N ARG A 173 12.26 -0.43 -1.80
CA ARG A 173 12.73 -1.66 -2.43
C ARG A 173 14.20 -1.62 -2.81
N ARG A 174 14.68 -0.51 -3.37
CA ARG A 174 16.11 -0.37 -3.74
C ARG A 174 17.04 -0.45 -2.53
N GLY A 175 16.59 0.04 -1.37
CA GLY A 175 17.37 0.01 -0.14
C GLY A 175 17.58 -1.40 0.44
N TYR A 176 16.61 -2.29 0.26
CA TYR A 176 16.63 -3.64 0.84
C TYR A 176 16.97 -4.76 -0.16
N VAL A 177 16.74 -4.55 -1.46
CA VAL A 177 17.15 -5.47 -2.52
C VAL A 177 18.41 -4.93 -3.18
N ALA A 178 19.58 -5.21 -2.59
CA ALA A 178 20.86 -4.66 -3.03
C ALA A 178 21.25 -5.07 -4.46
N PHE A 179 20.88 -6.28 -4.91
CA PHE A 179 21.16 -6.76 -6.27
C PHE A 179 19.94 -7.48 -6.85
N PRO A 180 18.94 -6.74 -7.38
CA PRO A 180 17.70 -7.35 -7.87
C PRO A 180 17.89 -8.14 -9.16
N PHE A 181 18.93 -7.90 -9.95
CA PHE A 181 19.14 -8.57 -11.23
C PHE A 181 20.20 -9.66 -11.10
N TYR A 182 20.01 -10.83 -11.72
CA TYR A 182 21.03 -11.88 -11.69
C TYR A 182 21.17 -12.64 -13.01
N ILE A 183 22.33 -13.28 -13.19
CA ILE A 183 22.64 -14.21 -14.28
C ILE A 183 23.37 -15.39 -13.66
N GLU A 184 22.86 -16.60 -13.90
CA GLU A 184 23.54 -17.85 -13.59
C GLU A 184 24.12 -18.43 -14.87
N PHE A 185 25.40 -18.78 -14.82
CA PHE A 185 26.14 -19.23 -15.99
C PHE A 185 27.27 -20.18 -15.61
N ALA A 186 27.68 -21.03 -16.53
CA ALA A 186 28.85 -21.88 -16.41
C ALA A 186 29.99 -21.36 -17.30
N LEU A 187 31.18 -21.20 -16.70
CA LEU A 187 32.39 -20.76 -17.39
C LEU A 187 33.64 -21.12 -16.58
N THR A 188 34.75 -21.41 -17.26
CA THR A 188 36.03 -21.76 -16.62
C THR A 188 36.58 -20.60 -15.77
N ALA A 189 36.44 -19.36 -16.26
CA ALA A 189 36.81 -18.16 -15.53
C ALA A 189 35.87 -16.99 -15.91
N PRO A 190 35.14 -16.40 -14.96
CA PRO A 190 34.19 -15.32 -15.25
C PRO A 190 34.93 -14.02 -15.61
N PRO A 191 34.45 -13.25 -16.60
CA PRO A 191 34.97 -11.90 -16.84
C PRO A 191 34.69 -10.98 -15.65
N THR A 192 35.45 -9.90 -15.52
CA THR A 192 35.24 -8.94 -14.42
C THR A 192 33.88 -8.25 -14.59
N PRO A 193 33.02 -8.22 -13.54
CA PRO A 193 31.75 -7.53 -13.62
C PRO A 193 31.91 -6.00 -13.68
N PRO A 194 30.92 -5.26 -14.20
CA PRO A 194 30.83 -3.82 -14.06
C PRO A 194 30.75 -3.40 -12.57
N ALA A 195 31.05 -2.13 -12.27
CA ALA A 195 31.09 -1.60 -10.89
C ALA A 195 29.80 -1.84 -10.07
N ASN A 196 28.66 -1.92 -10.76
CA ASN A 196 27.34 -2.16 -10.19
C ASN A 196 26.96 -3.65 -10.13
N GLY A 197 27.93 -4.54 -10.30
CA GLY A 197 27.74 -5.98 -10.30
C GLY A 197 28.78 -6.73 -9.47
N ARG A 198 28.39 -7.89 -8.97
CA ARG A 198 29.27 -8.84 -8.28
C ARG A 198 29.10 -10.24 -8.85
N VAL A 199 30.14 -11.06 -8.77
CA VAL A 199 30.09 -12.45 -9.22
C VAL A 199 30.53 -13.34 -8.06
N ALA A 200 29.73 -14.34 -7.74
CA ALA A 200 30.04 -15.35 -6.74
C ALA A 200 30.01 -16.75 -7.39
N ALA A 201 30.88 -17.65 -6.93
CA ALA A 201 30.83 -19.05 -7.34
C ALA A 201 29.61 -19.72 -6.69
N ALA A 202 28.78 -20.38 -7.49
CA ALA A 202 27.69 -21.22 -7.01
C ALA A 202 28.15 -22.69 -6.84
N ASP A 203 28.97 -23.18 -7.77
CA ASP A 203 29.55 -24.53 -7.80
C ASP A 203 30.90 -24.52 -8.57
N PRO A 204 31.71 -25.61 -8.56
CA PRO A 204 32.94 -25.67 -9.34
C PRO A 204 32.64 -25.60 -10.84
N ALA A 205 32.81 -24.40 -11.44
CA ALA A 205 32.46 -24.01 -12.81
C ALA A 205 31.07 -23.40 -13.04
N SER A 206 30.27 -23.16 -11.98
CA SER A 206 29.02 -22.38 -12.07
C SER A 206 29.12 -21.09 -11.25
N TRP A 207 28.60 -20.01 -11.81
CA TRP A 207 28.71 -18.67 -11.26
C TRP A 207 27.35 -17.98 -11.24
N ARG A 208 27.13 -17.16 -10.22
CA ARG A 208 26.01 -16.24 -10.11
C ARG A 208 26.53 -14.82 -10.12
N ALA A 209 26.21 -14.07 -11.18
CA ALA A 209 26.44 -12.64 -11.23
C ALA A 209 25.17 -11.91 -10.79
N GLU A 210 25.29 -10.89 -9.95
CA GLU A 210 24.18 -10.09 -9.44
C GLU A 210 24.45 -8.60 -9.68
N PHE A 211 23.42 -7.82 -10.00
CA PHE A 211 23.53 -6.40 -10.39
C PHE A 211 22.49 -5.53 -9.70
N THR A 212 22.87 -4.28 -9.41
CA THR A 212 21.97 -3.25 -8.84
C THR A 212 21.01 -2.68 -9.89
N ASP A 213 21.34 -2.77 -11.18
CA ASP A 213 20.58 -2.19 -12.29
C ASP A 213 20.58 -3.09 -13.54
N SER A 214 19.56 -2.92 -14.38
CA SER A 214 19.35 -3.75 -15.59
C SER A 214 20.35 -3.45 -16.70
N ALA A 215 20.89 -2.23 -16.79
CA ALA A 215 21.87 -1.88 -17.81
C ALA A 215 23.19 -2.64 -17.59
N SER A 216 23.62 -2.77 -16.34
CA SER A 216 24.78 -3.56 -15.92
C SER A 216 24.58 -5.05 -16.15
N GLN A 217 23.38 -5.58 -15.88
CA GLN A 217 23.02 -6.97 -16.21
C GLN A 217 23.14 -7.24 -17.72
N ILE A 218 22.56 -6.37 -18.56
CA ILE A 218 22.61 -6.51 -20.02
C ILE A 218 24.05 -6.39 -20.54
N ALA A 219 24.84 -5.45 -20.00
CA ALA A 219 26.23 -5.28 -20.39
C ALA A 219 27.06 -6.53 -20.08
N TYR A 220 26.88 -7.11 -18.89
CA TYR A 220 27.59 -8.32 -18.49
C TYR A 220 27.10 -9.55 -19.27
N LEU A 221 25.81 -9.66 -19.56
CA LEU A 221 25.26 -10.74 -20.41
C LEU A 221 25.93 -10.76 -21.80
N LYS A 222 26.17 -9.58 -22.40
CA LYS A 222 26.89 -9.48 -23.67
C LYS A 222 28.34 -9.96 -23.56
N LEU A 223 29.03 -9.65 -22.46
CA LEU A 223 30.40 -10.14 -22.20
C LEU A 223 30.43 -11.66 -22.06
N LEU A 224 29.45 -12.23 -21.34
CA LEU A 224 29.33 -13.68 -21.17
C LEU A 224 29.10 -14.40 -22.51
N ILE A 225 28.24 -13.85 -23.38
CA ILE A 225 28.01 -14.39 -24.73
C ILE A 225 29.29 -14.36 -25.57
N GLN A 226 30.10 -13.29 -25.48
CA GLN A 226 31.38 -13.19 -26.18
C GLN A 226 32.44 -14.16 -25.63
N ALA A 227 32.36 -14.49 -24.35
CA ALA A 227 33.23 -15.45 -23.68
C ALA A 227 32.79 -16.91 -23.83
N ASP A 228 31.76 -17.17 -24.65
CA ASP A 228 31.19 -18.50 -24.88
C ASP A 228 30.67 -19.18 -23.58
N ALA A 229 30.14 -18.37 -22.66
CA ALA A 229 29.57 -18.86 -21.41
C ALA A 229 28.22 -19.55 -21.64
N GLN A 230 28.00 -20.67 -20.94
CA GLN A 230 26.70 -21.34 -20.95
C GLN A 230 25.77 -20.66 -19.94
N ILE A 231 24.82 -19.86 -20.43
CA ILE A 231 23.83 -19.20 -19.59
C ILE A 231 22.76 -20.21 -19.16
N THR A 232 22.61 -20.42 -17.86
CA THR A 232 21.60 -21.31 -17.28
C THR A 232 20.32 -20.55 -16.98
N GLN A 233 20.45 -19.36 -16.41
CA GLN A 233 19.31 -18.55 -15.99
C GLN A 233 19.64 -17.06 -16.06
N VAL A 234 18.66 -16.26 -16.48
CA VAL A 234 18.70 -14.80 -16.38
C VAL A 234 17.40 -14.38 -15.74
N GLY A 235 17.46 -13.53 -14.74
CA GLY A 235 16.25 -13.14 -14.04
C GLY A 235 16.41 -11.91 -13.18
N GLN A 236 15.31 -11.59 -12.52
CA GLN A 236 15.26 -10.61 -11.46
C GLN A 236 14.76 -11.34 -10.21
N THR A 237 15.41 -11.11 -9.07
CA THR A 237 14.91 -11.58 -7.79
C THR A 237 13.67 -10.78 -7.45
N GLU A 238 12.51 -11.45 -7.49
CA GLU A 238 11.30 -10.93 -6.87
C GLU A 238 11.39 -11.23 -5.37
N THR A 239 12.19 -10.45 -4.64
CA THR A 239 12.06 -10.44 -3.18
C THR A 239 10.70 -9.84 -2.88
N SER A 240 9.82 -10.64 -2.27
CA SER A 240 8.49 -10.19 -1.89
C SER A 240 8.60 -9.08 -0.84
N LEU A 241 7.58 -8.25 -0.72
CA LEU A 241 7.57 -7.25 0.35
C LEU A 241 7.56 -7.95 1.72
N ASP A 242 6.92 -9.12 1.83
CA ASP A 242 6.93 -9.93 3.05
C ASP A 242 8.34 -10.37 3.47
N ASP A 243 9.17 -10.83 2.54
CA ASP A 243 10.55 -11.24 2.85
C ASP A 243 11.39 -10.04 3.33
N ILE A 244 11.22 -8.89 2.69
CA ILE A 244 11.89 -7.64 3.10
C ILE A 244 11.46 -7.28 4.53
N LEU A 245 10.15 -7.27 4.79
CA LEU A 245 9.62 -6.95 6.11
C LEU A 245 10.10 -7.93 7.18
N GLN A 246 10.07 -9.24 6.91
CA GLN A 246 10.60 -10.26 7.82
C GLN A 246 12.06 -10.02 8.17
N SER A 247 12.91 -9.68 7.20
CA SER A 247 14.32 -9.38 7.45
C SER A 247 14.50 -8.17 8.39
N ILE A 248 13.70 -7.12 8.18
CA ILE A 248 13.78 -5.88 8.98
C ILE A 248 13.33 -6.14 10.43
N PHE A 249 12.25 -6.90 10.62
CA PHE A 249 11.73 -7.19 11.95
C PHE A 249 12.59 -8.21 12.70
N ALA A 250 13.21 -9.18 12.00
CA ALA A 250 14.13 -10.14 12.62
C ALA A 250 15.39 -9.47 13.18
N GLU A 251 15.91 -8.42 12.53
CA GLU A 251 17.03 -7.63 13.06
C GLU A 251 16.69 -6.88 14.36
N SER A 252 15.42 -6.52 14.55
CA SER A 252 14.94 -5.86 15.78
C SER A 252 14.84 -6.82 16.96
N GLU A 253 14.51 -8.09 16.74
CA GLU A 253 14.42 -9.10 17.79
C GLU A 253 15.79 -9.58 18.29
N GLY A 254 16.81 -9.60 17.42
CA GLY A 254 18.17 -10.00 17.78
C GLY A 254 18.98 -8.97 18.58
N LYS A 255 18.45 -7.76 18.81
CA LYS A 255 19.11 -6.65 19.53
C LYS A 255 18.55 -6.40 20.93
N SER A 256 17.65 -7.25 21.43
CA SER A 256 17.08 -7.13 22.79
C SER A 256 17.82 -7.92 23.85
#